data_AF-A0A412TIX4-F1
#
_entry.id   AF-A0A412TIX4-F1
#
_cell.length_a   1.000
_cell.length_b   1.000
_cell.length_c   1.000
_cell.angle_alpha   90.00
_cell.angle_beta   90.00
_cell.angle_gamma   90.00
#
_symmetry.space_group_name_H-M   'P 1'
#
loop_
_entity.id
_entity.type
_entity.pdbx_description
1 polymer ?
#
loop_
_entity_poly.entity_id
_entity_poly.type
_entity_poly.pdbx_seq_one_letter_code
_entity_poly.pdbx_strand_id
1 'polypeptide(L)'
;RRKVFDEVFGFIDERNAALNRGIRVGKEDIQAAACAIDTLQATIRELDEAASPDLIQSLKDTLRETRGKSNEAAGRKTAVDTRVRALEIQRERFVQFKTYLANTKIEALSRITNEFLQNIGSDIRIRFDGYTILKSGKVREKISISLLRDGMDCGSFGKFSAGEAARVNLATILAMQKLVNSNCDGDKGLDLLVLDEILEAVDEAGLASMFEALNSLGGTVLVVSHGNVAEGYPHKLVIVKENGESRLGE
;
A
#
# COMPACT_ATOMS: atom_id res chain seq x y z
N ARG A 1 38.87 -66.02 89.07
CA ARG A 1 39.99 -65.82 88.12
C ARG A 1 39.71 -66.36 86.71
N ARG A 2 38.95 -67.45 86.49
CA ARG A 2 38.60 -67.93 85.13
C ARG A 2 37.72 -66.96 84.31
N LYS A 3 36.68 -66.36 84.90
CA LYS A 3 35.78 -65.43 84.18
C LYS A 3 36.45 -64.24 83.46
N VAL A 4 37.48 -63.63 84.07
CA VAL A 4 38.15 -62.44 83.50
C VAL A 4 39.01 -62.79 82.29
N PHE A 5 39.64 -63.97 82.29
CA PHE A 5 40.44 -64.43 81.15
C PHE A 5 39.53 -64.82 79.98
N ASP A 6 38.41 -65.51 80.24
CA ASP A 6 37.45 -65.86 79.20
C ASP A 6 36.80 -64.62 78.57
N GLU A 7 36.54 -63.57 79.35
CA GLU A 7 36.04 -62.27 78.84
C GLU A 7 37.07 -61.54 77.97
N VAL A 8 38.35 -61.50 78.39
CA VAL A 8 39.41 -60.82 77.62
C VAL A 8 39.73 -61.57 76.31
N PHE A 9 39.80 -62.90 76.35
CA PHE A 9 39.99 -63.71 75.15
C PHE A 9 38.77 -63.63 74.23
N GLY A 10 37.54 -63.63 74.77
CA GLY A 10 36.33 -63.38 74.00
C GLY A 10 36.34 -62.03 73.30
N PHE A 11 36.83 -60.97 73.95
CA PHE A 11 36.96 -59.64 73.36
C PHE A 11 37.99 -59.58 72.23
N ILE A 12 39.11 -60.31 72.38
CA ILE A 12 40.16 -60.43 71.35
C ILE A 12 39.64 -61.22 70.15
N ASP A 13 38.94 -62.33 70.38
CA ASP A 13 38.36 -63.16 69.32
C ASP A 13 37.26 -62.41 68.56
N GLU A 14 36.40 -61.65 69.26
CA GLU A 14 35.42 -60.76 68.62
C GLU A 14 36.08 -59.67 67.77
N ARG A 15 37.16 -59.06 68.28
CA ARG A 15 37.94 -58.04 67.56
C ARG A 15 38.64 -58.62 66.33
N ASN A 16 39.24 -59.80 66.45
CA ASN A 16 39.88 -60.52 65.35
C ASN A 16 38.85 -60.96 64.29
N ALA A 17 37.69 -61.44 64.72
CA ALA A 17 36.59 -61.78 63.82
C ALA A 17 36.05 -60.54 63.11
N ALA A 18 35.96 -59.40 63.79
CA ALA A 18 35.55 -58.12 63.19
C ALA A 18 36.60 -57.61 62.18
N LEU A 19 37.89 -57.69 62.51
CA LEU A 19 39.00 -57.35 61.59
C LEU A 19 39.02 -58.26 60.37
N ASN A 20 38.89 -59.58 60.55
CA ASN A 20 38.85 -60.53 59.44
C ASN A 20 37.62 -60.33 58.54
N ARG A 21 36.46 -59.98 59.12
CA ARG A 21 35.29 -59.55 58.35
C ARG A 21 35.56 -58.26 57.59
N GLY A 22 36.17 -57.27 58.22
CA GLY A 22 36.55 -56.00 57.57
C GLY A 22 37.53 -56.20 56.42
N ILE A 23 38.53 -57.07 56.58
CA ILE A 23 39.48 -57.45 55.52
C ILE A 23 38.76 -58.18 54.38
N ARG A 24 37.80 -59.06 54.70
CA ARG A 24 37.02 -59.77 53.66
C ARG A 24 36.15 -58.81 52.85
N VAL A 25 35.42 -57.91 53.53
CA VAL A 25 34.61 -56.87 52.87
C VAL A 25 35.51 -55.97 52.02
N GLY A 26 36.63 -55.50 52.55
CA GLY A 26 37.58 -54.69 51.78
C GLY A 26 38.15 -55.42 50.56
N LYS A 27 38.36 -56.73 50.62
CA LYS A 27 38.77 -57.54 49.46
C LYS A 27 37.66 -57.66 48.42
N GLU A 28 36.42 -57.87 48.86
CA GLU A 28 35.23 -57.93 47.99
C GLU A 28 35.02 -56.58 47.29
N ASP A 29 35.19 -55.46 48.00
CA ASP A 29 35.09 -54.10 47.45
C ASP A 29 36.20 -53.81 46.43
N ILE A 30 37.45 -54.20 46.72
CA ILE A 30 38.56 -54.08 45.76
C ILE A 30 38.29 -54.90 44.51
N GLN A 31 37.74 -56.11 44.65
CA GLN A 31 37.40 -56.96 43.52
C GLN A 31 36.25 -56.38 42.68
N ALA A 32 35.22 -55.84 43.34
CA ALA A 32 34.12 -55.16 42.66
C ALA A 32 34.59 -53.91 41.90
N ALA A 33 35.46 -53.11 42.51
CA ALA A 33 36.07 -51.94 41.87
C ALA A 33 36.96 -52.35 40.69
N ALA A 34 37.74 -53.43 40.80
CA ALA A 34 38.54 -53.96 39.71
C ALA A 34 37.66 -54.39 38.52
N CYS A 35 36.58 -55.14 38.75
CA CYS A 35 35.62 -55.51 37.72
C CYS A 35 34.96 -54.29 37.06
N ALA A 36 34.65 -53.24 37.84
CA ALA A 36 34.09 -52.00 37.32
C ALA A 36 35.10 -51.25 36.44
N ILE A 37 36.38 -51.20 36.85
CA ILE A 37 37.47 -50.63 36.04
C ILE A 37 37.62 -51.40 34.73
N ASP A 38 37.63 -52.73 34.77
CA ASP A 38 37.74 -53.56 33.57
C ASP A 38 36.57 -53.31 32.61
N THR A 39 35.36 -53.20 33.14
CA THR A 39 34.16 -52.90 32.35
C THR A 39 34.25 -51.52 31.72
N LEU A 40 34.65 -50.50 32.49
CA LEU A 40 34.83 -49.13 31.99
C LEU A 40 35.95 -49.05 30.94
N GLN A 41 37.05 -49.77 31.13
CA GLN A 41 38.13 -49.85 30.14
C GLN A 41 37.67 -50.56 28.85
N ALA A 42 36.85 -51.59 28.95
CA ALA A 42 36.24 -52.23 27.80
C ALA A 42 35.30 -51.27 27.06
N THR A 43 34.44 -50.53 27.77
CA THR A 43 33.56 -49.53 27.17
C THR A 43 34.32 -48.38 26.52
N ILE A 44 35.43 -47.92 27.12
CA ILE A 44 36.31 -46.91 26.50
C ILE A 44 36.91 -47.43 25.21
N ARG A 45 37.40 -48.68 25.20
CA ARG A 45 37.92 -49.31 23.97
C ARG A 45 36.85 -49.45 22.89
N GLU A 46 35.65 -49.89 23.26
CA GLU A 46 34.52 -49.99 22.32
C GLU A 46 34.12 -48.63 21.76
N LEU A 47 34.15 -47.56 22.57
CA LEU A 47 33.88 -46.20 22.11
C LEU A 47 35.00 -45.66 21.21
N ASP A 48 36.27 -45.93 21.51
CA ASP A 48 37.41 -45.56 20.66
C ASP A 48 37.43 -46.35 19.34
N GLU A 49 36.98 -47.61 19.35
CA GLU A 49 36.82 -48.45 18.15
C GLU A 49 35.57 -48.05 17.34
N ALA A 50 34.46 -47.71 18.00
CA ALA A 50 33.21 -47.27 17.36
C ALA A 50 33.28 -45.83 16.83
N ALA A 51 34.01 -44.95 17.51
CA ALA A 51 34.36 -43.63 17.03
C ALA A 51 35.53 -43.75 16.05
N SER A 52 35.29 -44.39 14.91
CA SER A 52 36.31 -44.46 13.87
C SER A 52 36.74 -43.02 13.51
N PRO A 53 38.05 -42.75 13.40
CA PRO A 53 38.56 -41.46 12.93
C PRO A 53 37.87 -41.03 11.63
N ASP A 54 37.47 -42.02 10.81
CA ASP A 54 36.73 -41.87 9.57
C ASP A 54 35.30 -41.32 9.77
N LEU A 55 34.57 -41.74 10.80
CA LEU A 55 33.23 -41.23 11.11
C LEU A 55 33.29 -39.78 11.60
N ILE A 56 34.26 -39.46 12.47
CA ILE A 56 34.50 -38.09 12.93
C ILE A 56 34.92 -37.20 11.75
N GLN A 57 35.76 -37.70 10.85
CA GLN A 57 36.17 -36.98 9.66
C GLN A 57 35.00 -36.75 8.70
N SER A 58 34.17 -37.77 8.44
CA SER A 58 32.94 -37.67 7.64
C SER A 58 31.95 -36.64 8.20
N LEU A 59 31.75 -36.61 9.52
CA LEU A 59 30.91 -35.61 10.18
C LEU A 59 31.49 -34.19 10.05
N LYS A 60 32.83 -34.03 10.16
CA LYS A 60 33.50 -32.75 9.92
C LYS A 60 33.36 -32.29 8.47
N ASP A 61 33.48 -33.19 7.52
CA ASP A 61 33.33 -32.90 6.09
C ASP A 61 31.88 -32.52 5.76
N THR A 62 30.91 -33.25 6.30
CA THR A 62 29.47 -32.94 6.17
C THR A 62 29.13 -31.58 6.80
N LEU A 63 29.70 -31.26 7.98
CA LEU A 63 29.54 -29.96 8.62
C LEU A 63 30.11 -28.84 7.75
N ARG A 64 31.28 -29.06 7.15
CA ARG A 64 31.93 -28.10 6.25
C ARG A 64 31.09 -27.86 4.98
N GLU A 65 30.59 -28.93 4.36
CA GLU A 65 29.72 -28.86 3.19
C GLU A 65 28.41 -28.12 3.50
N THR A 66 27.76 -28.47 4.62
CA THR A 66 26.50 -27.85 5.05
C THR A 66 26.69 -26.36 5.37
N ARG A 67 27.81 -25.98 6.01
CA ARG A 67 28.18 -24.58 6.21
C ARG A 67 28.39 -23.84 4.90
N GLY A 68 29.03 -24.48 3.91
CA GLY A 68 29.16 -23.94 2.55
C GLY A 68 27.81 -23.64 1.92
N LYS A 69 26.91 -24.63 1.87
CA LYS A 69 25.55 -24.48 1.33
C LYS A 69 24.74 -23.40 2.06
N SER A 70 24.89 -23.31 3.39
CA SER A 70 24.24 -22.28 4.21
C SER A 70 24.74 -20.87 3.85
N ASN A 71 26.05 -20.69 3.70
CA ASN A 71 26.64 -19.41 3.30
C ASN A 71 26.22 -19.00 1.88
N GLU A 72 26.17 -19.94 0.94
CA GLU A 72 25.66 -19.69 -0.42
C GLU A 72 24.19 -19.30 -0.42
N ALA A 73 23.36 -19.99 0.38
CA ALA A 73 21.96 -19.64 0.55
C ALA A 73 21.78 -18.26 1.18
N ALA A 74 22.58 -17.91 2.20
CA ALA A 74 22.58 -16.58 2.81
C ALA A 74 22.97 -15.50 1.80
N GLY A 75 24.02 -15.72 1.00
CA GLY A 75 24.42 -14.80 -0.07
C GLY A 75 23.32 -14.58 -1.11
N ARG A 76 22.66 -15.66 -1.56
CA ARG A 76 21.50 -15.57 -2.47
C ARG A 76 20.34 -14.79 -1.85
N LYS A 77 20.04 -15.03 -0.57
CA LYS A 77 19.00 -14.29 0.16
C LYS A 77 19.31 -12.80 0.19
N THR A 78 20.53 -12.41 0.58
CA THR A 78 20.95 -11.00 0.61
C THR A 78 20.84 -10.33 -0.77
N ALA A 79 21.22 -11.03 -1.83
CA ALA A 79 21.07 -10.52 -3.19
C ALA A 79 19.59 -10.31 -3.58
N VAL A 80 18.71 -11.26 -3.24
CA VAL A 80 17.26 -11.14 -3.47
C VAL A 80 16.66 -10.02 -2.64
N ASP A 81 16.99 -9.92 -1.35
CA ASP A 81 16.49 -8.86 -0.45
C ASP A 81 16.89 -7.47 -0.96
N THR A 82 18.12 -7.33 -1.47
CA THR A 82 18.59 -6.07 -2.08
C THR A 82 17.75 -5.71 -3.31
N ARG A 83 17.42 -6.70 -4.15
CA ARG A 83 16.58 -6.50 -5.34
C ARG A 83 15.14 -6.17 -4.98
N VAL A 84 14.57 -6.84 -3.97
CA VAL A 84 13.22 -6.54 -3.45
C VAL A 84 13.16 -5.10 -2.96
N ARG A 85 14.12 -4.69 -2.13
CA ARG A 85 14.19 -3.31 -1.63
C ARG A 85 14.29 -2.28 -2.76
N ALA A 86 15.07 -2.56 -3.80
CA ALA A 86 15.17 -1.68 -4.96
C ALA A 86 13.82 -1.56 -5.72
N LEU A 87 13.11 -2.67 -5.90
CA LEU A 87 11.79 -2.69 -6.53
C LEU A 87 10.72 -1.99 -5.68
N GLU A 88 10.77 -2.11 -4.36
CA GLU A 88 9.88 -1.39 -3.44
C GLU A 88 10.07 0.13 -3.55
N ILE A 89 11.32 0.59 -3.54
CA ILE A 89 11.65 2.01 -3.77
C ILE A 89 11.15 2.47 -5.15
N GLN A 90 11.34 1.66 -6.19
CA GLN A 90 10.84 1.99 -7.53
C GLN A 90 9.32 2.09 -7.55
N ARG A 91 8.61 1.16 -6.90
CA ARG A 91 7.15 1.18 -6.78
C ARG A 91 6.68 2.45 -6.09
N GLU A 92 7.30 2.83 -4.98
CA GLU A 92 6.95 4.05 -4.24
C GLU A 92 7.17 5.30 -5.09
N ARG A 93 8.31 5.41 -5.78
CA ARG A 93 8.59 6.50 -6.71
C ARG A 93 7.56 6.57 -7.84
N PHE A 94 7.16 5.43 -8.39
CA PHE A 94 6.17 5.39 -9.45
C PHE A 94 4.78 5.85 -8.97
N VAL A 95 4.39 5.49 -7.74
CA VAL A 95 3.17 6.01 -7.12
C VAL A 95 3.27 7.53 -6.99
N GLN A 96 4.33 8.06 -6.37
CA GLN A 96 4.54 9.50 -6.21
C GLN A 96 4.53 10.25 -7.55
N PHE A 97 5.13 9.66 -8.60
CA PHE A 97 5.13 10.23 -9.94
C PHE A 97 3.70 10.32 -10.52
N LYS A 98 2.89 9.28 -10.38
CA LYS A 98 1.48 9.33 -10.80
C LYS A 98 0.69 10.39 -10.03
N THR A 99 0.89 10.46 -8.71
CA THR A 99 0.26 11.47 -7.86
C THR A 99 0.66 12.88 -8.29
N TYR A 100 1.95 13.10 -8.59
CA TYR A 100 2.46 14.36 -9.11
C TYR A 100 1.79 14.74 -10.43
N LEU A 101 1.78 13.83 -11.42
CA LEU A 101 1.13 14.08 -12.71
C LEU A 101 -0.36 14.41 -12.56
N ALA A 102 -1.07 13.67 -11.70
CA ALA A 102 -2.48 13.92 -11.43
C ALA A 102 -2.68 15.31 -10.83
N ASN A 103 -1.90 15.69 -9.81
CA ASN A 103 -2.00 16.99 -9.16
C ASN A 103 -1.69 18.16 -10.11
N THR A 104 -0.71 18.02 -11.01
CA THR A 104 -0.42 19.05 -12.02
C THR A 104 -1.62 19.27 -12.96
N LYS A 105 -2.29 18.19 -13.38
CA LYS A 105 -3.48 18.30 -14.24
C LYS A 105 -4.69 18.84 -13.48
N ILE A 106 -4.84 18.50 -12.20
CA ILE A 106 -5.88 19.03 -11.32
C ILE A 106 -5.70 20.53 -11.09
N GLU A 107 -4.46 20.98 -10.86
CA GLU A 107 -4.15 22.40 -10.72
C GLU A 107 -4.42 23.17 -12.01
N ALA A 108 -4.02 22.61 -13.16
CA ALA A 108 -4.34 23.19 -14.46
C ALA A 108 -5.85 23.27 -14.71
N LEU A 109 -6.61 22.21 -14.40
CA LEU A 109 -8.06 22.20 -14.47
C LEU A 109 -8.67 23.27 -13.57
N SER A 110 -8.24 23.34 -12.31
CA SER A 110 -8.68 24.36 -11.34
C SER A 110 -8.48 25.78 -11.88
N ARG A 111 -7.29 26.07 -12.42
CA ARG A 111 -6.96 27.37 -12.99
C ARG A 111 -7.89 27.72 -14.16
N ILE A 112 -8.03 26.81 -15.12
CA ILE A 112 -8.83 27.03 -16.33
C ILE A 112 -10.33 27.15 -15.99
N THR A 113 -10.85 26.31 -15.09
CA THR A 113 -12.25 26.40 -14.64
C THR A 113 -12.54 27.76 -14.00
N ASN A 114 -11.63 28.25 -13.15
CA ASN A 114 -11.80 29.56 -12.53
C ASN A 114 -11.67 30.74 -13.52
N GLU A 115 -10.84 30.61 -14.54
CA GLU A 115 -10.75 31.56 -15.66
C GLU A 115 -12.10 31.64 -16.40
N PHE A 116 -12.71 30.50 -16.72
CA PHE A 116 -14.05 30.47 -17.34
C PHE A 116 -15.14 31.05 -16.43
N LEU A 117 -15.14 30.68 -15.14
CA LEU A 117 -16.10 31.23 -14.16
C LEU A 117 -15.98 32.75 -14.05
N GLN A 118 -14.76 33.28 -14.09
CA GLN A 118 -14.53 34.72 -14.09
C GLN A 118 -15.04 35.38 -15.37
N ASN A 119 -14.81 34.77 -16.53
CA ASN A 119 -15.24 35.31 -17.83
C ASN A 119 -16.76 35.39 -17.96
N ILE A 120 -17.51 34.45 -17.36
CA ILE A 120 -18.98 34.48 -17.33
C ILE A 120 -19.54 35.33 -16.17
N GLY A 121 -18.71 36.15 -15.52
CA GLY A 121 -19.12 37.06 -14.45
C GLY A 121 -19.48 36.39 -13.13
N SER A 122 -19.07 35.14 -12.89
CA SER A 122 -19.37 34.45 -11.63
C SER A 122 -18.46 34.92 -10.50
N ASP A 123 -19.06 35.14 -9.33
CA ASP A 123 -18.42 35.35 -8.03
C ASP A 123 -17.84 34.06 -7.41
N ILE A 124 -18.20 32.90 -7.97
CA ILE A 124 -17.80 31.59 -7.48
C ILE A 124 -16.40 31.25 -7.97
N ARG A 125 -15.59 30.71 -7.07
CA ARG A 125 -14.34 30.02 -7.39
C ARG A 125 -14.39 28.59 -6.87
N ILE A 126 -13.68 27.71 -7.55
CA ILE A 126 -13.62 26.29 -7.22
C ILE A 126 -12.18 25.94 -6.92
N ARG A 127 -11.96 25.24 -5.81
CA ARG A 127 -10.69 24.58 -5.53
C ARG A 127 -10.86 23.09 -5.76
N PHE A 128 -10.00 22.54 -6.61
CA PHE A 128 -9.84 21.11 -6.79
C PHE A 128 -8.61 20.65 -6.00
N ASP A 129 -8.81 19.68 -5.11
CA ASP A 129 -7.76 19.08 -4.31
C ASP A 129 -7.59 17.62 -4.75
N GLY A 130 -6.39 17.21 -5.16
CA GLY A 130 -6.14 15.85 -5.67
C GLY A 130 -6.02 14.76 -4.59
N TYR A 131 -6.05 15.16 -3.33
CA TYR A 131 -6.04 14.27 -2.18
C TYR A 131 -6.89 14.84 -1.06
N THR A 132 -7.41 13.95 -0.21
CA THR A 132 -8.13 14.31 1.00
C THR A 132 -7.38 13.76 2.21
N ILE A 133 -7.16 14.59 3.23
CA ILE A 133 -6.62 14.16 4.52
C ILE A 133 -7.80 13.76 5.42
N LEU A 134 -7.83 12.49 5.85
CA LEU A 134 -8.86 12.01 6.77
C LEU A 134 -8.62 12.57 8.18
N LYS A 135 -9.64 12.54 9.06
CA LYS A 135 -9.49 12.90 10.49
C LYS A 135 -8.38 12.11 11.20
N SER A 136 -8.02 10.94 10.67
CA SER A 136 -6.93 10.09 11.15
C SER A 136 -5.54 10.50 10.64
N GLY A 137 -5.42 11.54 9.81
CA GLY A 137 -4.17 11.95 9.17
C GLY A 137 -3.79 11.13 7.93
N LYS A 138 -4.51 10.06 7.61
CA LYS A 138 -4.27 9.27 6.39
C LYS A 138 -4.63 10.10 5.15
N VAL A 139 -3.71 10.16 4.20
CA VAL A 139 -3.93 10.75 2.87
C VAL A 139 -4.67 9.73 2.01
N ARG A 140 -5.79 10.16 1.43
CA ARG A 140 -6.55 9.39 0.44
C ARG A 140 -6.44 10.11 -0.90
N GLU A 141 -5.97 9.41 -1.93
CA GLU A 141 -6.00 9.89 -3.31
C GLU A 141 -7.46 9.90 -3.79
N LYS A 142 -8.11 11.05 -3.64
CA LYS A 142 -9.48 11.30 -4.07
C LYS A 142 -9.55 12.77 -4.44
N ILE A 143 -10.06 13.05 -5.63
CA ILE A 143 -10.33 14.43 -6.04
C ILE A 143 -11.51 14.94 -5.20
N SER A 144 -11.27 16.01 -4.45
CA SER A 144 -12.29 16.76 -3.72
C SER A 144 -12.44 18.15 -4.32
N ILE A 145 -13.66 18.67 -4.27
CA ILE A 145 -14.04 19.96 -4.82
C ILE A 145 -14.65 20.77 -3.69
N SER A 146 -14.15 21.98 -3.48
CA SER A 146 -14.69 22.95 -2.52
C SER A 146 -15.01 24.27 -3.21
N LEU A 147 -16.10 24.89 -2.79
CA LEU A 147 -16.51 26.21 -3.25
C LEU A 147 -15.86 27.31 -2.42
N LEU A 148 -15.34 28.31 -3.12
CA LEU A 148 -14.82 29.54 -2.56
C LEU A 148 -15.70 30.71 -3.03
N ARG A 149 -16.17 31.53 -2.09
CA ARG A 149 -16.81 32.83 -2.36
C ARG A 149 -16.04 33.88 -1.56
N ASP A 150 -15.50 34.89 -2.25
CA ASP A 150 -14.64 35.92 -1.66
C ASP A 150 -13.47 35.35 -0.83
N GLY A 151 -12.92 34.21 -1.25
CA GLY A 151 -11.84 33.51 -0.56
C GLY A 151 -12.27 32.65 0.64
N MET A 152 -13.56 32.62 1.00
CA MET A 152 -14.10 31.76 2.06
C MET A 152 -14.64 30.44 1.51
N ASP A 153 -14.23 29.33 2.14
CA ASP A 153 -14.73 27.99 1.83
C ASP A 153 -16.17 27.86 2.32
N CYS A 154 -17.12 27.83 1.39
CA CYS A 154 -18.53 27.70 1.73
C CYS A 154 -18.99 26.24 1.70
N GLY A 155 -18.09 25.29 1.43
CA GLY A 155 -18.35 23.85 1.48
C GLY A 155 -18.53 23.20 0.11
N SER A 156 -19.37 22.17 0.07
CA SER A 156 -19.47 21.25 -1.07
C SER A 156 -20.44 21.73 -2.15
N PHE A 157 -20.30 21.12 -3.33
CA PHE A 157 -21.15 21.33 -4.50
C PHE A 157 -22.66 21.27 -4.21
N GLY A 158 -23.11 20.46 -3.25
CA GLY A 158 -24.54 20.35 -2.90
C GLY A 158 -25.17 21.61 -2.31
N LYS A 159 -24.39 22.67 -2.05
CA LYS A 159 -24.88 23.97 -1.59
C LYS A 159 -25.16 24.97 -2.71
N PHE A 160 -24.85 24.63 -3.96
CA PHE A 160 -25.13 25.46 -5.11
C PHE A 160 -26.63 25.63 -5.35
N SER A 161 -27.05 26.83 -5.77
CA SER A 161 -28.31 26.96 -6.50
C SER A 161 -28.23 26.26 -7.85
N ALA A 162 -29.38 25.95 -8.46
CA ALA A 162 -29.41 25.25 -9.75
C ALA A 162 -28.66 26.02 -10.86
N GLY A 163 -28.80 27.35 -10.91
CA GLY A 163 -28.08 28.20 -11.86
C GLY A 163 -26.57 28.31 -11.58
N GLU A 164 -26.17 28.32 -10.31
CA GLU A 164 -24.74 28.27 -9.95
C GLU A 164 -24.11 26.93 -10.31
N ALA A 165 -24.82 25.83 -10.04
CA ALA A 165 -24.41 24.49 -10.44
C ALA A 165 -24.27 24.39 -11.97
N ALA A 166 -25.20 24.96 -12.74
CA ALA A 166 -25.13 25.02 -14.19
C ALA A 166 -23.90 25.79 -14.69
N ARG A 167 -23.61 26.98 -14.12
CA ARG A 167 -22.38 27.76 -14.42
C ARG A 167 -21.10 26.97 -14.15
N VAL A 168 -21.03 26.32 -13.00
CA VAL A 168 -19.89 25.51 -12.57
C VAL A 168 -19.69 24.30 -13.46
N ASN A 169 -20.78 23.59 -13.78
CA ASN A 169 -20.74 22.43 -14.66
C ASN A 169 -20.25 22.83 -16.06
N LEU A 170 -20.81 23.90 -16.63
CA LEU A 170 -20.39 24.41 -17.92
C LEU A 170 -18.91 24.79 -17.90
N ALA A 171 -18.48 25.63 -16.95
CA ALA A 171 -17.08 26.04 -16.83
C ALA A 171 -16.12 24.85 -16.69
N THR A 172 -16.55 23.79 -16.00
CA THR A 172 -15.76 22.55 -15.85
C THR A 172 -15.67 21.78 -17.16
N ILE A 173 -16.77 21.62 -17.89
CA ILE A 173 -16.81 20.97 -19.21
C ILE A 173 -15.88 21.71 -20.19
N LEU A 174 -15.98 23.04 -20.23
CA LEU A 174 -15.15 23.90 -21.09
C LEU A 174 -13.67 23.82 -20.70
N ALA A 175 -13.38 23.80 -19.40
CA ALA A 175 -12.02 23.63 -18.91
C ALA A 175 -11.42 22.27 -19.30
N MET A 176 -12.22 21.19 -19.20
CA MET A 176 -11.80 19.86 -19.64
C MET A 176 -11.53 19.83 -21.16
N GLN A 177 -12.42 20.40 -21.98
CA GLN A 177 -12.23 20.48 -23.42
C GLN A 177 -10.96 21.28 -23.78
N LYS A 178 -10.78 22.47 -23.19
CA LYS A 178 -9.58 23.30 -23.40
C LYS A 178 -8.31 22.56 -22.98
N LEU A 179 -8.35 21.83 -21.85
CA LEU A 179 -7.22 21.04 -21.37
C LEU A 179 -6.90 19.87 -22.31
N VAL A 180 -7.90 19.14 -22.80
CA VAL A 180 -7.71 18.07 -23.79
C VAL A 180 -7.11 18.63 -25.08
N ASN A 181 -7.72 19.67 -25.66
CA ASN A 181 -7.28 20.24 -26.94
C ASN A 181 -5.87 20.84 -26.84
N SER A 182 -5.51 21.42 -25.70
CA SER A 182 -4.15 21.94 -25.46
C SER A 182 -3.08 20.84 -25.37
N ASN A 183 -3.46 19.57 -25.17
CA ASN A 183 -2.54 18.43 -25.14
C ASN A 183 -2.62 17.57 -26.42
N CYS A 184 -3.45 17.95 -27.40
CA CYS A 184 -3.57 17.25 -28.68
C CYS A 184 -2.79 17.97 -29.78
N ASP A 185 -2.20 17.22 -30.70
CA ASP A 185 -1.54 17.79 -31.88
C ASP A 185 -2.59 18.13 -32.95
N GLY A 186 -2.51 19.33 -33.51
CA GLY A 186 -3.28 19.73 -34.70
C GLY A 186 -4.79 19.55 -34.53
N ASP A 187 -5.36 18.68 -35.37
CA ASP A 187 -6.79 18.39 -35.52
C ASP A 187 -7.28 17.19 -34.69
N LYS A 188 -6.46 16.69 -33.75
CA LYS A 188 -6.81 15.54 -32.88
C LYS A 188 -7.57 15.93 -31.61
N GLY A 189 -8.01 17.18 -31.51
CA GLY A 189 -8.77 17.71 -30.40
C GLY A 189 -10.24 17.27 -30.39
N LEU A 190 -10.95 17.68 -29.36
CA LEU A 190 -12.40 17.63 -29.25
C LEU A 190 -12.96 18.97 -29.74
N ASP A 191 -13.29 19.05 -31.03
CA ASP A 191 -13.78 20.28 -31.67
C ASP A 191 -15.32 20.41 -31.71
N LEU A 192 -16.03 19.37 -31.23
CA LEU A 192 -17.48 19.35 -31.10
C LEU A 192 -17.88 19.20 -29.63
N LEU A 193 -18.72 20.11 -29.14
CA LEU A 193 -19.35 20.05 -27.82
C LEU A 193 -20.87 20.03 -27.97
N VAL A 194 -21.54 19.06 -27.36
CA VAL A 194 -23.01 18.97 -27.35
C VAL A 194 -23.51 19.13 -25.91
N LEU A 195 -24.37 20.12 -25.69
CA LEU A 195 -24.90 20.50 -24.40
C LEU A 195 -26.41 20.28 -24.38
N ASP A 196 -26.87 19.29 -23.63
CA ASP A 196 -28.27 18.88 -23.59
C ASP A 196 -28.94 19.39 -22.30
N GLU A 197 -29.81 20.40 -22.41
CA GLU A 197 -30.63 20.95 -21.32
C GLU A 197 -29.86 21.45 -20.07
N ILE A 198 -28.53 21.54 -20.13
CA ILE A 198 -27.72 21.89 -18.95
C ILE A 198 -27.83 23.36 -18.53
N LEU A 199 -28.47 24.21 -19.35
CA LEU A 199 -28.56 25.66 -19.15
C LEU A 199 -29.95 26.13 -18.70
N GLU A 200 -30.93 25.24 -18.52
CA GLU A 200 -32.33 25.61 -18.27
C GLU A 200 -32.57 26.33 -16.93
N ALA A 201 -31.73 26.05 -15.93
CA ALA A 201 -31.85 26.64 -14.60
C ALA A 201 -31.22 28.04 -14.48
N VAL A 202 -30.79 28.63 -15.59
CA VAL A 202 -30.07 29.90 -15.66
C VAL A 202 -31.01 30.99 -16.16
N ASP A 203 -30.90 32.19 -15.60
CA ASP A 203 -31.63 33.37 -16.04
C ASP A 203 -31.11 33.90 -17.39
N GLU A 204 -31.84 34.84 -18.00
CA GLU A 204 -31.52 35.39 -19.32
C GLU A 204 -30.13 36.03 -19.38
N ALA A 205 -29.76 36.80 -18.34
CA ALA A 205 -28.44 37.42 -18.24
C ALA A 205 -27.30 36.38 -18.11
N GLY A 206 -27.53 35.33 -17.32
CA GLY A 206 -26.59 34.22 -17.18
C GLY A 206 -26.46 33.41 -18.48
N LEU A 207 -27.56 33.17 -19.19
CA LEU A 207 -27.57 32.52 -20.50
C LEU A 207 -26.73 33.31 -21.50
N ALA A 208 -26.98 34.63 -21.64
CA ALA A 208 -26.21 35.48 -22.54
C ALA A 208 -24.69 35.41 -22.25
N SER A 209 -24.30 35.51 -20.98
CA SER A 209 -22.90 35.43 -20.56
C SER A 209 -22.26 34.06 -20.86
N MET A 210 -23.01 32.97 -20.66
CA MET A 210 -22.56 31.62 -21.00
C MET A 210 -22.34 31.46 -22.51
N PHE A 211 -23.25 32.00 -23.30
CA PHE A 211 -23.20 31.96 -24.76
C PHE A 211 -22.04 32.76 -25.34
N GLU A 212 -21.74 33.93 -24.79
CA GLU A 212 -20.52 34.67 -25.10
C GLU A 212 -19.26 33.83 -24.81
N ALA A 213 -19.22 33.15 -23.67
CA ALA A 213 -18.10 32.27 -23.34
C ALA A 213 -18.00 31.09 -24.31
N LEU A 214 -19.12 30.46 -24.69
CA LEU A 214 -19.16 29.40 -25.69
C LEU A 214 -18.61 29.85 -27.04
N ASN A 215 -19.01 31.03 -27.50
CA ASN A 215 -18.52 31.60 -28.76
C ASN A 215 -17.00 31.89 -28.70
N SER A 216 -16.47 32.26 -27.53
CA SER A 216 -15.04 32.54 -27.34
C SER A 216 -14.13 31.30 -27.45
N LEU A 217 -14.66 30.08 -27.34
CA LEU A 217 -13.85 28.85 -27.48
C LEU A 217 -13.34 28.63 -28.91
N GLY A 218 -14.04 29.16 -29.93
CA GLY A 218 -13.69 28.96 -31.33
C GLY A 218 -13.93 27.54 -31.86
N GLY A 219 -14.62 26.67 -31.10
CA GLY A 219 -15.04 25.33 -31.50
C GLY A 219 -16.50 25.26 -31.95
N THR A 220 -16.95 24.09 -32.39
CA THR A 220 -18.36 23.85 -32.73
C THR A 220 -19.13 23.45 -31.46
N VAL A 221 -20.10 24.25 -31.05
CA VAL A 221 -20.96 23.96 -29.89
C VAL A 221 -22.41 23.83 -30.34
N LEU A 222 -23.05 22.71 -30.03
CA LEU A 222 -24.47 22.47 -30.20
C LEU A 222 -25.15 22.54 -28.84
N VAL A 223 -26.16 23.40 -28.69
CA VAL A 223 -26.93 23.54 -27.45
C VAL A 223 -28.39 23.17 -27.70
N VAL A 224 -28.93 22.28 -26.88
CA VAL A 224 -30.35 21.88 -26.87
C VAL A 224 -31.04 22.59 -25.71
N SER A 225 -32.15 23.28 -26.00
CA SER A 225 -32.89 24.07 -25.01
C SER A 225 -34.37 24.21 -25.42
N HIS A 226 -35.27 24.26 -24.42
CA HIS A 226 -36.72 24.34 -24.60
C HIS A 226 -37.32 25.75 -24.81
N GLY A 227 -36.51 26.76 -25.16
CA GLY A 227 -37.05 28.04 -25.68
C GLY A 227 -36.58 29.33 -25.02
N ASN A 228 -35.81 29.28 -23.92
CA ASN A 228 -35.31 30.50 -23.25
C ASN A 228 -34.07 31.12 -23.91
N VAL A 229 -33.50 30.45 -24.91
CA VAL A 229 -32.23 30.80 -25.55
C VAL A 229 -32.42 31.29 -26.99
N ALA A 230 -33.58 31.01 -27.56
CA ALA A 230 -33.75 30.91 -29.00
C ALA A 230 -33.89 32.25 -29.73
N GLU A 231 -34.13 33.36 -29.03
CA GLU A 231 -34.50 34.62 -29.70
C GLU A 231 -33.32 35.37 -30.34
N GLY A 232 -32.08 35.14 -29.89
CA GLY A 232 -30.91 35.92 -30.34
C GLY A 232 -29.87 35.20 -31.20
N TYR A 233 -29.90 33.86 -31.30
CA TYR A 233 -28.83 33.10 -31.97
C TYR A 233 -29.06 32.97 -33.48
N PRO A 234 -28.06 33.31 -34.32
CA PRO A 234 -28.23 33.37 -35.78
C PRO A 234 -28.39 31.98 -36.44
N HIS A 235 -27.86 30.94 -35.80
CA HIS A 235 -27.90 29.57 -36.31
C HIS A 235 -28.73 28.70 -35.34
N LYS A 236 -29.96 28.39 -35.73
CA LYS A 236 -30.89 27.58 -34.94
C LYS A 236 -31.51 26.47 -35.77
N LEU A 237 -31.74 25.33 -35.13
CA LEU A 237 -32.56 24.24 -35.66
C LEU A 237 -33.76 24.10 -34.75
N VAL A 238 -34.94 24.44 -35.26
CA VAL A 238 -36.19 24.32 -34.52
C VAL A 238 -36.74 22.91 -34.74
N ILE A 239 -37.14 22.22 -33.67
CA ILE A 239 -37.81 20.92 -33.76
C ILE A 239 -39.27 21.13 -33.38
N VAL A 240 -40.18 20.79 -34.31
CA VAL A 240 -41.63 20.92 -34.12
C VAL A 240 -42.26 19.53 -34.14
N LYS A 241 -43.22 19.29 -33.24
CA LYS A 241 -44.00 18.05 -33.20
C LYS A 241 -45.39 18.29 -33.77
N GLU A 242 -45.69 17.66 -34.89
CA GLU A 242 -46.98 17.78 -35.58
C GLU A 242 -47.55 16.40 -35.87
N ASN A 243 -48.83 16.18 -35.57
CA ASN A 243 -49.52 14.92 -35.85
C ASN A 243 -48.81 13.65 -35.32
N GLY A 244 -48.06 13.79 -34.21
CA GLY A 244 -47.32 12.69 -33.60
C GLY A 244 -45.92 12.45 -34.19
N GLU A 245 -45.49 13.20 -35.20
CA GLU A 245 -44.18 13.13 -35.83
C GLU A 245 -43.32 14.36 -35.46
N SER A 246 -42.01 14.18 -35.31
CA SER A 246 -41.05 15.28 -35.13
C SER A 246 -40.47 15.71 -36.47
N ARG A 247 -40.44 17.01 -36.74
CA ARG A 247 -39.93 17.62 -37.98
C ARG A 247 -39.02 18.80 -37.66
N LEU A 248 -38.10 19.12 -38.57
CA LEU A 248 -37.38 20.39 -38.53
C LEU A 248 -38.36 21.51 -38.91
N GLY A 249 -38.52 22.49 -38.02
CA GLY A 249 -39.25 23.72 -38.29
C GLY A 249 -38.44 24.66 -39.18
N GLU A 250 -39.15 25.55 -39.89
CA GLU A 250 -38.53 26.67 -40.62
C GLU A 250 -37.94 27.74 -39.69
#